data_AF-A0A3B8JZ42-F1
#
_entry.id   AF-A0A3B8JZ42-F1
#
_cell.length_a   1.000
_cell.length_b   1.000
_cell.length_c   1.000
_cell.angle_alpha   90.00
_cell.angle_beta   90.00
_cell.angle_gamma   90.00
#
_symmetry.space_group_name_H-M   'P 1'
#
loop_
_entity.id
_entity.type
_entity.pdbx_description
1 polymer ?
#
loop_
_entity_poly.entity_id
_entity_poly.type
_entity_poly.pdbx_seq_one_letter_code
_entity_poly.pdbx_strand_id
1 'polypeptide(L)'
;MAATFFIYYPSPFRQTQYIEKKLNYLATRGFEIGNHTFGHTNLAQLNASEIQRELAQHVQATQEYLPGYEVNSLALPYGGFPRENQELLLEGSYEGVAYRNEAVLLVGSNPGFPPFHQKFNSSRIPRIRASELETDGVGLYDWLEYFRQNPHKRYISDGDPHYVTAPETLREFLRNEGLKDKEARFYLN
;
A
#
# COMPACT_ATOMS: atom_id res chain seq x y z
N MET A 1 11.23 13.15 1.33
CA MET A 1 10.76 12.12 0.38
C MET A 1 10.22 10.97 1.20
N ALA A 2 9.02 10.49 0.90
CA ALA A 2 8.41 9.33 1.57
C ALA A 2 8.28 8.18 0.56
N ALA A 3 8.56 6.97 1.00
CA ALA A 3 8.44 5.75 0.20
C ALA A 3 8.29 4.53 1.13
N THR A 4 7.60 3.52 0.64
CA THR A 4 7.39 2.24 1.33
C THR A 4 8.12 1.13 0.57
N PHE A 5 8.89 0.33 1.30
CA PHE A 5 9.63 -0.81 0.78
C PHE A 5 8.93 -2.10 1.23
N PHE A 6 8.19 -2.73 0.33
CA PHE A 6 7.58 -4.04 0.58
C PHE A 6 8.62 -5.13 0.34
N ILE A 7 9.05 -5.80 1.42
CA ILE A 7 10.12 -6.79 1.39
C ILE A 7 9.61 -8.17 1.77
N TYR A 8 10.40 -9.20 1.43
CA TYR A 8 10.16 -10.58 1.82
C TYR A 8 11.48 -11.21 2.29
N TYR A 9 11.38 -12.32 3.01
CA TYR A 9 12.49 -13.03 3.65
C TYR A 9 12.76 -14.39 2.98
N PRO A 10 13.89 -15.06 3.25
CA PRO A 10 15.03 -14.63 4.07
C PRO A 10 16.01 -13.70 3.35
N SER A 11 15.73 -13.33 2.09
CA SER A 11 16.68 -12.57 1.25
C SER A 11 16.11 -11.23 0.76
N PRO A 12 15.69 -10.33 1.68
CA PRO A 12 15.26 -9.01 1.27
C PRO A 12 16.42 -8.29 0.57
N PHE A 13 16.09 -7.55 -0.48
CA PHE A 13 17.07 -6.86 -1.34
C PHE A 13 18.11 -7.79 -2.02
N ARG A 14 17.95 -9.12 -1.94
CA ARG A 14 18.88 -10.13 -2.50
C ARG A 14 20.34 -9.97 -2.03
N GLN A 15 20.54 -9.42 -0.83
CA GLN A 15 21.86 -9.15 -0.27
C GLN A 15 21.83 -9.42 1.24
N THR A 16 21.82 -10.69 1.62
CA THR A 16 21.58 -11.16 2.99
C THR A 16 22.57 -10.62 4.02
N GLN A 17 23.82 -10.38 3.61
CA GLN A 17 24.86 -9.79 4.47
C GLN A 17 24.63 -8.32 4.83
N TYR A 18 23.67 -7.64 4.18
CA TYR A 18 23.40 -6.21 4.38
C TYR A 18 21.98 -5.93 4.88
N ILE A 19 21.22 -6.95 5.30
CA ILE A 19 19.82 -6.79 5.73
C ILE A 19 19.72 -5.77 6.85
N GLU A 20 20.39 -6.02 7.98
CA GLU A 20 20.36 -5.15 9.16
C GLU A 20 20.74 -3.71 8.81
N LYS A 21 21.85 -3.52 8.09
CA LYS A 21 22.33 -2.20 7.67
C LYS A 21 21.30 -1.45 6.82
N LYS A 22 20.63 -2.13 5.88
CA LYS A 22 19.64 -1.51 5.00
C LYS A 22 18.35 -1.20 5.71
N LEU A 23 17.84 -2.12 6.54
CA LEU A 23 16.61 -1.90 7.31
C LEU A 23 16.78 -0.73 8.29
N ASN A 24 17.90 -0.69 9.03
CA ASN A 24 18.22 0.45 9.90
C ASN A 24 18.34 1.77 9.13
N TYR A 25 18.97 1.75 7.95
CA TYR A 25 19.03 2.93 7.09
C TYR A 25 17.64 3.40 6.66
N LEU A 26 16.78 2.49 6.19
CA LEU A 26 15.42 2.84 5.76
C LEU A 26 14.61 3.46 6.90
N ALA A 27 14.60 2.80 8.07
CA ALA A 27 13.89 3.28 9.25
C ALA A 27 14.41 4.65 9.72
N THR A 28 15.73 4.82 9.82
CA THR A 28 16.35 6.09 10.27
C THR A 28 16.07 7.25 9.32
N ARG A 29 15.85 6.97 8.02
CA ARG A 29 15.53 7.98 7.00
C ARG A 29 14.04 8.27 6.89
N GLY A 30 13.19 7.64 7.71
CA GLY A 30 11.75 7.81 7.70
C GLY A 30 11.06 7.12 6.52
N PHE A 31 11.70 6.10 5.92
CA PHE A 31 11.02 5.22 4.97
C PHE A 31 10.25 4.13 5.72
N GLU A 32 9.15 3.68 5.12
CA GLU A 32 8.33 2.61 5.66
C GLU A 32 8.82 1.25 5.14
N ILE A 33 8.80 0.23 6.00
CA ILE A 33 9.07 -1.16 5.67
C ILE A 33 7.73 -1.90 5.76
N GLY A 34 7.22 -2.32 4.60
CA GLY A 34 5.94 -3.02 4.47
C GLY A 34 6.13 -4.52 4.28
N ASN A 35 5.06 -5.26 4.57
CA ASN A 35 4.98 -6.71 4.43
C ASN A 35 4.79 -7.11 2.96
N HIS A 36 5.61 -8.04 2.46
CA HIS A 36 5.41 -8.68 1.15
C HIS A 36 5.35 -10.21 1.26
N THR A 37 4.79 -10.68 2.39
CA THR A 37 4.83 -12.04 2.93
C THR A 37 6.23 -12.50 3.31
N PHE A 38 6.35 -13.57 4.10
CA PHE A 38 7.66 -14.10 4.46
C PHE A 38 8.33 -14.68 3.22
N GLY A 39 7.66 -15.58 2.49
CA GLY A 39 8.23 -16.34 1.37
C GLY A 39 7.99 -15.77 -0.03
N HIS A 40 7.44 -14.56 -0.17
CA HIS A 40 6.90 -14.04 -1.44
C HIS A 40 5.78 -14.95 -2.02
N THR A 41 5.02 -15.58 -1.12
CA THR A 41 3.97 -16.55 -1.45
C THR A 41 2.70 -15.86 -1.94
N ASN A 42 2.04 -16.45 -2.94
CA ASN A 42 0.73 -16.00 -3.42
C ASN A 42 -0.36 -16.36 -2.39
N LEU A 43 -0.84 -15.38 -1.62
CA LEU A 43 -1.83 -15.61 -0.57
C LEU A 43 -3.17 -16.15 -1.10
N ALA A 44 -3.50 -15.95 -2.38
CA ALA A 44 -4.70 -16.51 -2.97
C ALA A 44 -4.70 -18.04 -3.11
N GLN A 45 -3.54 -18.68 -2.91
CA GLN A 45 -3.36 -20.13 -2.99
C GLN A 45 -3.25 -20.79 -1.61
N LEU A 46 -3.33 -20.01 -0.53
CA LEU A 46 -3.10 -20.46 0.83
C LEU A 46 -4.40 -20.60 1.61
N ASN A 47 -4.39 -21.48 2.62
CA ASN A 47 -5.45 -21.54 3.62
C ASN A 47 -5.25 -20.51 4.76
N ALA A 48 -6.25 -20.37 5.64
CA ALA A 48 -6.25 -19.42 6.74
C ALA A 48 -5.02 -19.47 7.67
N SER A 49 -4.54 -20.68 8.00
CA SER A 49 -3.38 -20.86 8.87
C SER A 49 -2.09 -20.45 8.16
N GLU A 50 -1.97 -20.80 6.88
CA GLU A 50 -0.81 -20.45 6.05
C GLU A 50 -0.71 -18.95 5.79
N ILE A 51 -1.84 -18.26 5.55
CA ILE A 51 -1.90 -16.80 5.40
C ILE A 51 -1.36 -16.13 6.68
N GLN A 52 -1.89 -16.52 7.85
CA GLN A 52 -1.46 -15.93 9.12
C GLN A 52 0.01 -16.20 9.40
N ARG A 53 0.50 -17.42 9.11
CA ARG A 53 1.91 -17.77 9.23
C ARG A 53 2.80 -16.85 8.38
N GLU A 54 2.51 -16.72 7.09
CA GLU A 54 3.29 -15.89 6.16
C GLU A 54 3.35 -14.43 6.60
N LEU A 55 2.22 -13.88 7.07
CA LEU A 55 2.14 -12.49 7.48
C LEU A 55 2.83 -12.25 8.84
N ALA A 56 2.61 -13.12 9.82
CA ALA A 56 3.22 -13.01 11.14
C ALA A 56 4.74 -13.26 11.12
N GLN A 57 5.22 -14.26 10.38
CA GLN A 57 6.64 -14.56 10.27
C GLN A 57 7.43 -13.41 9.61
N HIS A 58 6.82 -12.70 8.66
CA HIS A 58 7.43 -11.48 8.12
C HIS A 58 7.62 -10.41 9.22
N VAL A 59 6.60 -10.18 10.06
CA VAL A 59 6.69 -9.22 11.18
C VAL A 59 7.78 -9.65 12.15
N GLN A 60 7.79 -10.92 12.55
CA GLN A 60 8.81 -11.50 13.44
C GLN A 60 10.23 -11.27 12.90
N ALA A 61 10.48 -11.67 11.64
CA ALA A 61 11.79 -11.50 11.00
C ALA A 61 12.21 -10.04 10.89
N THR A 62 11.27 -9.11 10.67
CA THR A 62 11.57 -7.67 10.67
C THR A 62 11.98 -7.19 12.06
N GLN A 63 11.29 -7.66 13.10
CA GLN A 63 11.58 -7.27 14.49
C GLN A 63 12.89 -7.86 15.03
N GLU A 64 13.40 -8.95 14.46
CA GLU A 64 14.76 -9.45 14.75
C GLU A 64 15.84 -8.43 14.39
N TYR A 65 15.66 -7.67 13.30
CA TYR A 65 16.59 -6.61 12.88
C TYR A 65 16.23 -5.22 13.43
N LEU A 66 14.94 -4.97 13.67
CA LEU A 66 14.42 -3.69 14.16
C LEU A 66 13.44 -3.93 15.33
N PRO A 67 13.94 -4.17 16.55
CA PRO A 67 13.09 -4.43 17.71
C PRO A 67 12.06 -3.32 17.93
N GLY A 68 10.79 -3.70 18.06
CA GLY A 68 9.68 -2.76 18.26
C GLY A 68 9.18 -2.04 17.00
N TYR A 69 9.72 -2.33 15.81
CA TYR A 69 9.20 -1.78 14.57
C TYR A 69 7.80 -2.32 14.26
N GLU A 70 6.88 -1.41 13.92
CA GLU A 70 5.52 -1.74 13.51
C GLU A 70 5.42 -1.86 12.00
N VAL A 71 5.22 -3.09 11.50
CA VAL A 71 4.92 -3.34 10.09
C VAL A 71 3.40 -3.29 9.92
N ASN A 72 2.89 -2.24 9.28
CA ASN A 72 1.43 -1.96 9.23
C ASN A 72 0.85 -1.84 7.81
N SER A 73 1.60 -2.20 6.78
CA SER A 73 1.11 -2.27 5.41
C SER A 73 1.53 -3.56 4.72
N LEU A 74 0.72 -4.00 3.77
CA LEU A 74 0.93 -5.23 3.00
C LEU A 74 0.80 -4.93 1.52
N ALA A 75 1.79 -5.33 0.72
CA ALA A 75 1.60 -5.48 -0.71
C ALA A 75 1.44 -6.96 -1.02
N LEU A 76 0.42 -7.34 -1.78
CA LEU A 76 0.21 -8.75 -2.12
C LEU A 76 1.19 -9.20 -3.21
N PRO A 77 1.99 -10.26 -2.97
CA PRO A 77 2.75 -10.91 -4.04
C PRO A 77 1.83 -11.27 -5.20
N TYR A 78 2.24 -10.91 -6.41
CA TYR A 78 1.47 -11.11 -7.66
C TYR A 78 0.06 -10.48 -7.67
N GLY A 79 -0.30 -9.65 -6.69
CA GLY A 79 -1.68 -9.19 -6.49
C GLY A 79 -2.65 -10.29 -6.07
N GLY A 80 -2.13 -11.40 -5.54
CA GLY A 80 -2.88 -12.59 -5.14
C GLY A 80 -3.82 -12.34 -3.97
N PHE A 81 -5.02 -11.85 -4.27
CA PHE A 81 -6.07 -11.59 -3.28
C PHE A 81 -6.86 -12.87 -2.97
N PRO A 82 -6.91 -13.35 -1.71
CA PRO A 82 -7.65 -14.56 -1.33
C PRO A 82 -9.15 -14.46 -1.63
N ARG A 83 -9.77 -15.58 -2.02
CA ARG A 83 -11.23 -15.65 -2.21
C ARG A 83 -11.96 -15.74 -0.87
N GLU A 84 -11.39 -16.50 0.05
CA GLU A 84 -11.87 -16.71 1.41
C GLU A 84 -10.87 -16.14 2.42
N ASN A 85 -11.31 -15.91 3.65
CA ASN A 85 -10.49 -15.42 4.75
C ASN A 85 -9.78 -14.09 4.46
N GLN A 86 -10.45 -13.19 3.75
CA GLN A 86 -9.91 -11.90 3.30
C GLN A 86 -9.60 -10.97 4.48
N GLU A 87 -10.37 -11.10 5.56
CA GLU A 87 -10.17 -10.40 6.82
C GLU A 87 -8.80 -10.70 7.44
N LEU A 88 -8.23 -11.89 7.19
CA LEU A 88 -6.88 -12.23 7.66
C LEU A 88 -5.79 -11.40 6.99
N LEU A 89 -6.07 -10.69 5.90
CA LEU A 89 -5.11 -9.73 5.35
C LEU A 89 -4.98 -8.49 6.25
N LEU A 90 -5.98 -8.18 7.07
CA LEU A 90 -6.00 -7.00 7.92
C LEU A 90 -5.40 -7.27 9.29
N GLU A 91 -5.70 -8.40 9.90
CA GLU A 91 -5.15 -8.75 11.20
C GLU A 91 -5.22 -10.26 11.44
N GLY A 92 -4.33 -10.72 12.31
CA GLY A 92 -4.26 -12.12 12.67
C GLY A 92 -3.06 -12.38 13.57
N SER A 93 -2.84 -13.65 13.89
CA SER A 93 -1.65 -14.04 14.66
C SER A 93 -1.23 -15.46 14.32
N TYR A 94 0.06 -15.73 14.52
CA TYR A 94 0.62 -17.06 14.39
C TYR A 94 1.72 -17.24 15.43
N GLU A 95 1.67 -18.34 16.17
CA GLU A 95 2.68 -18.69 17.20
C GLU A 95 3.01 -17.55 18.18
N GLY A 96 1.98 -16.77 18.57
CA GLY A 96 2.12 -15.66 19.52
C GLY A 96 2.58 -14.34 18.90
N VAL A 97 2.88 -14.30 17.60
CA VAL A 97 3.19 -13.07 16.87
C VAL A 97 1.93 -12.56 16.19
N ALA A 98 1.45 -11.38 16.59
CA ALA A 98 0.33 -10.70 15.97
C ALA A 98 0.81 -9.78 14.83
N TYR A 99 -0.04 -9.55 13.84
CA TYR A 99 0.16 -8.55 12.81
C TYR A 99 -1.13 -7.77 12.57
N ARG A 100 -1.00 -6.53 12.10
CA ARG A 100 -2.11 -5.70 11.68
C ARG A 100 -1.71 -4.81 10.52
N ASN A 101 -2.41 -4.92 9.40
CA ASN A 101 -2.22 -4.09 8.20
C ASN A 101 -3.35 -3.06 8.10
N GLU A 102 -2.98 -1.78 8.10
CA GLU A 102 -3.89 -0.65 7.86
C GLU A 102 -4.17 -0.46 6.37
N ALA A 103 -3.19 -0.83 5.53
CA ALA A 103 -3.24 -0.73 4.09
C ALA A 103 -2.82 -2.05 3.42
N VAL A 104 -3.64 -2.53 2.48
CA VAL A 104 -3.37 -3.70 1.65
C VAL A 104 -3.38 -3.27 0.19
N LEU A 105 -2.25 -3.46 -0.48
CA LEU A 105 -1.98 -2.99 -1.82
C LEU A 105 -2.06 -4.15 -2.81
N LEU A 106 -2.88 -3.96 -3.84
CA LEU A 106 -3.05 -4.88 -4.95
C LEU A 106 -1.90 -4.71 -5.98
N VAL A 107 -1.96 -5.48 -7.06
CA VAL A 107 -1.19 -5.24 -8.29
C VAL A 107 -2.03 -4.38 -9.25
N GLY A 108 -1.45 -3.97 -10.39
CA GLY A 108 -2.10 -3.23 -11.50
C GLY A 108 -3.61 -3.45 -11.65
N SER A 109 -4.41 -2.44 -11.97
CA SER A 109 -4.29 -1.73 -13.25
C SER A 109 -4.57 -0.23 -13.17
N ASN A 110 -5.39 0.24 -12.22
CA ASN A 110 -5.89 1.61 -12.21
C ASN A 110 -5.33 2.46 -11.05
N PRO A 111 -5.38 3.80 -11.15
CA PRO A 111 -5.12 4.69 -10.03
C PRO A 111 -6.05 4.38 -8.87
N GLY A 112 -5.53 4.43 -7.65
CA GLY A 112 -6.32 4.36 -6.43
C GLY A 112 -7.16 5.61 -6.23
N PHE A 113 -8.30 5.44 -5.57
CA PHE A 113 -9.03 6.56 -5.00
C PHE A 113 -8.22 7.18 -3.85
N PRO A 114 -8.27 8.50 -3.65
CA PRO A 114 -7.62 9.11 -2.50
C PRO A 114 -8.38 8.77 -1.20
N PRO A 115 -7.73 8.81 -0.02
CA PRO A 115 -8.33 8.41 1.27
C PRO A 115 -9.64 9.12 1.65
N PHE A 116 -9.85 10.31 1.10
CA PHE A 116 -11.04 11.15 1.32
C PHE A 116 -12.17 10.89 0.31
N HIS A 117 -12.03 9.94 -0.61
CA HIS A 117 -13.11 9.59 -1.54
C HIS A 117 -13.92 8.41 -1.00
N GLN A 118 -15.24 8.40 -1.19
CA GLN A 118 -16.14 7.35 -0.67
C GLN A 118 -15.83 5.94 -1.17
N LYS A 119 -15.29 5.82 -2.38
CA LYS A 119 -14.83 4.54 -2.97
C LYS A 119 -13.44 4.10 -2.49
N PHE A 120 -12.77 4.86 -1.62
CA PHE A 120 -11.50 4.44 -1.05
C PHE A 120 -11.68 3.22 -0.15
N ASN A 121 -10.86 2.21 -0.37
CA ASN A 121 -10.82 1.01 0.45
C ASN A 121 -9.36 0.68 0.78
N SER A 122 -8.98 0.90 2.04
CA SER A 122 -7.60 0.65 2.49
C SER A 122 -7.23 -0.84 2.47
N SER A 123 -8.21 -1.75 2.49
CA SER A 123 -7.97 -3.20 2.35
C SER A 123 -7.74 -3.64 0.90
N ARG A 124 -7.86 -2.74 -0.08
CA ARG A 124 -7.79 -3.05 -1.51
C ARG A 124 -7.31 -1.84 -2.33
N ILE A 125 -6.14 -1.31 -2.00
CA ILE A 125 -5.57 -0.14 -2.69
C ILE A 125 -4.93 -0.61 -4.00
N PRO A 126 -5.44 -0.23 -5.18
CA PRO A 126 -4.79 -0.56 -6.45
C PRO A 126 -3.52 0.28 -6.62
N ARG A 127 -2.56 -0.25 -7.38
CA ARG A 127 -1.31 0.42 -7.70
C ARG A 127 -1.04 0.39 -9.19
N ILE A 128 -0.36 1.41 -9.69
CA ILE A 128 0.12 1.45 -11.08
C ILE A 128 1.53 0.85 -11.13
N ARG A 129 1.79 0.00 -12.12
CA ARG A 129 3.14 -0.53 -12.36
C ARG A 129 3.98 0.53 -13.08
N ALA A 130 5.09 0.92 -12.47
CA ALA A 130 6.12 1.75 -13.08
C ALA A 130 7.13 0.89 -13.87
N SER A 131 6.59 0.04 -14.76
CA SER A 131 7.34 -0.78 -15.72
C SER A 131 7.08 -0.26 -17.12
N GLU A 132 8.05 -0.40 -18.02
CA GLU A 132 7.89 -0.14 -19.46
C GLU A 132 7.46 -1.40 -20.23
N LEU A 133 7.52 -2.56 -19.59
CA LEU A 133 7.25 -3.87 -20.19
C LEU A 133 6.03 -4.51 -19.54
N GLU A 134 5.23 -5.20 -20.37
CA GLU A 134 4.14 -6.09 -19.95
C GLU A 134 3.15 -5.41 -18.98
N THR A 135 2.72 -4.20 -19.33
CA THR A 135 1.76 -3.41 -18.53
C THR A 135 0.35 -3.45 -19.06
N ASP A 136 0.07 -4.14 -20.16
CA ASP A 136 -1.25 -4.28 -20.78
C ASP A 136 -2.01 -2.95 -20.98
N GLY A 137 -1.28 -1.87 -21.29
CA GLY A 137 -1.84 -0.53 -21.52
C GLY A 137 -2.32 0.17 -20.24
N VAL A 138 -1.91 -0.30 -19.07
CA VAL A 138 -2.29 0.24 -17.75
C VAL A 138 -1.07 0.55 -16.86
N GLY A 139 0.08 0.77 -17.49
CA GLY A 139 1.33 1.15 -16.85
C GLY A 139 1.40 2.65 -16.51
N LEU A 140 2.52 3.06 -15.89
CA LEU A 140 2.74 4.46 -15.52
C LEU A 140 2.58 5.40 -16.70
N TYR A 141 3.22 5.11 -17.83
CA TYR A 141 3.19 5.98 -19.00
C TYR A 141 1.80 6.05 -19.65
N ASP A 142 1.05 4.94 -19.63
CA ASP A 142 -0.33 4.90 -20.14
C ASP A 142 -1.24 5.84 -19.33
N TRP A 143 -1.13 5.81 -18.00
CA TRP A 143 -1.91 6.70 -17.13
C TRP A 143 -1.46 8.16 -17.23
N LEU A 144 -0.16 8.42 -17.37
CA LEU A 144 0.34 9.78 -17.59
C LEU A 144 -0.20 10.36 -18.90
N GLU A 145 -0.23 9.57 -19.97
CA GLU A 145 -0.81 9.97 -21.25
C GLU A 145 -2.32 10.17 -21.15
N TYR A 146 -3.05 9.23 -20.50
CA TYR A 146 -4.48 9.39 -20.24
C TYR A 146 -4.79 10.70 -19.52
N PHE A 147 -4.07 11.03 -18.45
CA PHE A 147 -4.28 12.29 -17.73
C PHE A 147 -3.82 13.51 -18.52
N ARG A 148 -2.86 13.37 -19.46
CA ARG A 148 -2.50 14.44 -20.42
C ARG A 148 -3.64 14.75 -21.38
N GLN A 149 -4.34 13.74 -21.86
CA GLN A 149 -5.51 13.89 -22.72
C GLN A 149 -6.77 14.29 -21.95
N ASN A 150 -6.81 14.01 -20.64
CA ASN A 150 -7.95 14.29 -19.76
C ASN A 150 -7.54 15.20 -18.58
N PRO A 151 -7.13 16.46 -18.81
CA PRO A 151 -6.62 17.32 -17.75
C PRO A 151 -7.63 17.60 -16.63
N HIS A 152 -8.94 17.62 -16.95
CA HIS A 152 -10.04 17.77 -15.98
C HIS A 152 -10.18 16.60 -14.99
N LYS A 153 -9.49 15.47 -15.23
CA LYS A 153 -9.44 14.32 -14.30
C LYS A 153 -8.27 14.39 -13.33
N ARG A 154 -7.34 15.33 -13.49
CA ARG A 154 -6.18 15.48 -12.61
C ARG A 154 -6.61 16.09 -11.28
N TYR A 155 -6.03 15.59 -10.19
CA TYR A 155 -6.11 16.27 -8.91
C TYR A 155 -5.24 17.53 -8.94
N ILE A 156 -5.80 18.66 -8.50
CA ILE A 156 -5.10 19.93 -8.36
C ILE A 156 -5.06 20.26 -6.88
N SER A 157 -3.88 20.18 -6.27
CA SER A 157 -3.67 20.68 -4.91
C SER A 157 -3.50 22.20 -4.96
N ASP A 158 -4.06 22.89 -3.98
CA ASP A 158 -3.78 24.31 -3.72
C ASP A 158 -2.53 24.54 -2.86
N GLY A 159 -1.83 23.46 -2.48
CA GLY A 159 -0.59 23.50 -1.70
C GLY A 159 -0.78 23.71 -0.20
N ASP A 160 -2.01 23.87 0.30
CA ASP A 160 -2.26 24.07 1.73
C ASP A 160 -2.45 22.72 2.44
N PRO A 161 -1.58 22.34 3.40
CA PRO A 161 -1.70 21.08 4.10
C PRO A 161 -2.96 20.97 4.98
N HIS A 162 -3.66 22.06 5.28
CA HIS A 162 -4.91 22.03 6.06
C HIS A 162 -6.13 21.66 5.21
N TYR A 163 -6.03 21.74 3.89
CA TYR A 163 -7.16 21.55 2.99
C TYR A 163 -7.01 20.32 2.10
N VAL A 164 -8.15 19.68 1.83
CA VAL A 164 -8.34 18.77 0.70
C VAL A 164 -9.17 19.51 -0.33
N THR A 165 -8.57 19.78 -1.48
CA THR A 165 -9.15 20.65 -2.51
C THR A 165 -9.68 19.85 -3.69
N ALA A 166 -10.96 20.04 -4.03
CA ALA A 166 -11.63 19.29 -5.09
C ALA A 166 -12.59 20.16 -5.90
N PRO A 167 -12.92 19.79 -7.15
CA PRO A 167 -14.01 20.45 -7.89
C PRO A 167 -15.34 20.32 -7.15
N GLU A 168 -16.17 21.38 -7.21
CA GLU A 168 -17.52 21.39 -6.62
C GLU A 168 -18.38 20.21 -7.11
N THR A 169 -18.22 19.82 -8.39
CA THR A 169 -18.92 18.68 -9.00
C THR A 169 -18.57 17.32 -8.39
N LEU A 170 -17.50 17.23 -7.59
CA LEU A 170 -17.09 16.00 -6.91
C LEU A 170 -17.43 16.01 -5.42
N ARG A 171 -18.09 17.05 -4.90
CA ARG A 171 -18.46 17.19 -3.48
C ARG A 171 -19.18 15.96 -2.94
N GLU A 172 -20.09 15.40 -3.72
CA GLU A 172 -20.89 14.23 -3.31
C GLU A 172 -20.06 12.97 -3.08
N PHE A 173 -18.84 12.89 -3.61
CA PHE A 173 -17.95 11.74 -3.43
C PHE A 173 -16.99 11.89 -2.24
N LEU A 174 -17.01 13.03 -1.56
CA LEU A 174 -16.20 13.25 -0.38
C LEU A 174 -16.67 12.36 0.76
N ARG A 175 -15.71 11.74 1.45
CA ARG A 175 -15.89 10.99 2.69
C ARG A 175 -15.26 11.79 3.83
N ASN A 176 -16.10 12.41 4.66
CA ASN A 176 -15.66 13.29 5.75
C ASN A 176 -14.72 12.59 6.74
N GLU A 177 -14.94 11.30 7.05
CA GLU A 177 -14.06 10.52 7.92
C GLU A 177 -12.60 10.47 7.43
N GLY A 178 -12.40 10.52 6.10
CA GLY A 178 -11.08 10.49 5.49
C GLY A 178 -10.30 11.81 5.61
N LEU A 179 -10.96 12.91 6.00
CA LEU A 179 -10.33 14.22 6.17
C LEU A 179 -9.49 14.31 7.45
N LYS A 180 -9.84 13.53 8.49
CA LYS A 180 -9.25 13.66 9.83
C LYS A 180 -9.31 15.12 10.31
N ASP A 181 -8.16 15.77 10.50
CA ASP A 181 -8.05 17.16 10.96
C ASP A 181 -8.06 18.20 9.83
N LYS A 182 -8.25 17.77 8.58
CA LYS A 182 -8.28 18.64 7.40
C LYS A 182 -9.69 19.14 7.10
N GLU A 183 -9.78 20.28 6.44
CA GLU A 183 -11.02 20.83 5.90
C GLU A 183 -11.14 20.54 4.39
N ALA A 184 -12.37 20.42 3.89
CA ALA A 184 -12.61 20.32 2.45
C ALA A 184 -12.80 21.72 1.84
N ARG A 185 -12.13 21.97 0.73
CA ARG A 185 -12.27 23.20 -0.07
C ARG A 185 -12.71 22.83 -1.47
N PHE A 186 -13.70 23.55 -1.98
CA PHE A 186 -14.25 23.29 -3.30
C PHE A 186 -14.08 24.49 -4.22
N TYR A 187 -13.77 24.23 -5.49
CA TYR A 187 -13.65 25.25 -6.53
C TYR A 187 -14.59 24.96 -7.70
N LEU A 188 -15.06 26.04 -8.33
CA LEU A 188 -15.81 25.97 -9.58
C LEU A 188 -14.81 25.81 -10.73
N ASN A 189 -15.04 24.81 -11.58
CA ASN A 189 -14.31 24.60 -12.83
C ASN A 189 -14.97 25.36 -13.97
#